data_AF-A0AB39Z110-F1
#
_entry.id   AF-A0AB39Z110-F1
#
_cell.length_a   1.000
_cell.length_b   1.000
_cell.length_c   1.000
_cell.angle_alpha   90.00
_cell.angle_beta   90.00
_cell.angle_gamma   90.00
#
_symmetry.space_group_name_H-M   'P 1'
#
loop_
_entity.id
_entity.type
_entity.pdbx_description
1 polymer ?
#
loop_
_entity_poly.entity_id
_entity_poly.type
_entity_poly.pdbx_seq_one_letter_code
_entity_poly.pdbx_strand_id
1 'polypeptide(L)'
;MESERMLRPTVSYHLFLYRLELARRNARQLRLSRTKIEITDSLISKTVRNLKTCSMDDLKAVNRELLFKRKLRSNVSKLKKEARHRQPLEENRPKQD
;
A
#
# COMPACT_ATOMS: atom_id res chain seq x y z
N MET A 1 -21.04 -24.33 -35.36
CA MET A 1 -20.07 -24.53 -34.25
C MET A 1 -19.63 -23.16 -33.71
N GLU A 2 -20.54 -22.38 -33.12
CA GLU A 2 -20.21 -21.02 -32.64
C GLU A 2 -20.05 -20.95 -31.11
N SER A 3 -20.51 -21.98 -30.39
CA SER A 3 -20.54 -22.00 -28.93
C SER A 3 -19.17 -22.20 -28.25
N GLU A 4 -18.14 -22.68 -28.96
CA GLU A 4 -16.79 -22.85 -28.40
C GLU A 4 -15.94 -21.57 -28.38
N ARG A 5 -16.29 -20.55 -29.18
CA ARG A 5 -15.55 -19.26 -29.17
C ARG A 5 -15.85 -18.41 -27.94
N MET A 6 -16.94 -18.68 -27.22
CA MET A 6 -17.31 -17.96 -25.98
C MET A 6 -16.63 -18.51 -24.71
N LEU A 7 -15.96 -19.67 -24.78
CA LEU A 7 -15.30 -20.30 -23.63
C LEU A 7 -13.84 -19.88 -23.45
N ARG A 8 -13.24 -19.21 -24.45
CA ARG A 8 -11.88 -18.69 -24.32
C ARG A 8 -11.96 -17.30 -23.69
N PRO A 9 -11.44 -17.12 -22.46
CA PRO A 9 -11.52 -15.82 -21.82
C PRO A 9 -10.77 -14.82 -22.68
N THR A 10 -11.45 -13.75 -23.08
CA THR A 10 -10.89 -12.73 -23.97
C THR A 10 -9.67 -12.09 -23.31
N VAL A 11 -8.76 -11.53 -24.10
CA VAL A 11 -7.58 -10.80 -23.58
C VAL A 11 -8.02 -9.71 -22.59
N SER A 12 -9.13 -9.03 -22.88
CA SER A 12 -9.73 -8.03 -21.99
C SER A 12 -10.16 -8.59 -20.65
N TYR A 13 -10.74 -9.80 -20.61
CA TYR A 13 -11.14 -10.46 -19.37
C TYR A 13 -9.92 -10.86 -18.52
N HIS A 14 -8.85 -11.37 -19.14
CA HIS A 14 -7.59 -11.64 -18.44
C HIS A 14 -6.96 -10.38 -17.85
N LEU A 15 -6.96 -9.28 -18.61
CA LEU A 15 -6.48 -7.98 -18.13
C LEU A 15 -7.32 -7.46 -16.95
N PHE A 16 -8.64 -7.64 -16.99
CA PHE A 16 -9.52 -7.31 -15.89
C PHE A 16 -9.18 -8.13 -14.63
N LEU A 17 -9.07 -9.45 -14.75
CA LEU A 17 -8.70 -10.33 -13.62
C LEU A 17 -7.35 -9.96 -13.03
N TYR A 18 -6.36 -9.64 -13.88
CA TYR A 18 -5.04 -9.21 -13.44
C TYR A 18 -5.10 -7.89 -12.66
N ARG A 19 -5.85 -6.90 -13.14
CA ARG A 19 -6.08 -5.63 -12.43
C ARG A 19 -6.77 -5.87 -11.08
N LEU A 20 -7.73 -6.78 -11.03
CA LEU A 20 -8.45 -7.16 -9.81
C LEU A 20 -7.49 -7.81 -8.79
N GLU A 21 -6.63 -8.74 -9.24
CA GLU A 21 -5.61 -9.39 -8.42
C GLU A 21 -4.58 -8.39 -7.89
N LEU A 22 -4.10 -7.47 -8.74
CA LEU A 22 -3.22 -6.38 -8.34
C LEU A 22 -3.85 -5.49 -7.27
N ALA A 23 -5.12 -5.09 -7.45
CA ALA A 23 -5.85 -4.30 -6.47
C ALA A 23 -5.98 -5.04 -5.13
N ARG A 24 -6.27 -6.34 -5.15
CA ARG A 24 -6.37 -7.19 -3.96
C ARG A 24 -5.05 -7.28 -3.19
N ARG A 25 -3.93 -7.43 -3.90
CA ARG A 25 -2.57 -7.46 -3.30
C ARG A 25 -2.21 -6.12 -2.66
N ASN A 26 -2.49 -5.01 -3.34
CA ASN A 26 -2.25 -3.67 -2.80
C ASN A 26 -3.09 -3.40 -1.54
N ALA A 27 -4.36 -3.80 -1.53
CA ALA A 27 -5.23 -3.69 -0.35
C ALA A 27 -4.69 -4.52 0.83
N ARG A 28 -4.21 -5.75 0.57
CA ARG A 28 -3.56 -6.59 1.58
C ARG A 28 -2.29 -5.95 2.14
N GLN A 29 -1.44 -5.40 1.27
CA GLN A 29 -0.21 -4.72 1.68
C GLN A 29 -0.49 -3.46 2.51
N LEU A 30 -1.52 -2.69 2.14
CA LEU A 30 -1.98 -1.53 2.89
C LEU A 30 -2.44 -1.93 4.30
N ARG A 31 -3.26 -2.99 4.40
CA ARG A 31 -3.73 -3.53 5.68
C ARG A 31 -2.56 -3.98 6.55
N LEU A 32 -1.63 -4.77 6.01
CA LEU A 32 -0.44 -5.21 6.73
C LEU A 32 0.42 -4.04 7.20
N SER A 33 0.59 -3.02 6.36
CA SER A 33 1.37 -1.83 6.71
C SER A 33 0.70 -1.04 7.83
N ARG A 34 -0.63 -0.90 7.81
CA ARG A 34 -1.41 -0.28 8.89
C ARG A 34 -1.26 -1.04 10.20
N THR A 35 -1.40 -2.36 10.17
CA THR A 35 -1.20 -3.21 11.35
C THR A 35 0.23 -3.09 11.90
N LYS A 36 1.26 -3.06 11.03
CA LYS A 36 2.64 -2.81 11.46
C LYS A 36 2.77 -1.48 12.18
N ILE A 37 2.16 -0.42 11.65
CA ILE A 37 2.16 0.91 12.30
C ILE A 37 1.53 0.83 13.68
N GLU A 38 0.33 0.25 13.80
CA GLU A 38 -0.39 0.14 15.08
C GLU A 38 0.40 -0.65 16.13
N ILE A 39 1.01 -1.78 15.74
CA ILE A 39 1.86 -2.59 16.62
C ILE A 39 3.10 -1.80 17.05
N THR A 40 3.79 -1.15 16.10
CA THR A 40 4.98 -0.34 16.40
C THR A 40 4.64 0.85 17.29
N ASP A 41 3.51 1.51 17.08
CA ASP A 41 3.07 2.66 17.90
C ASP A 41 2.72 2.23 19.33
N SER A 42 2.08 1.06 19.48
CA SER A 42 1.86 0.43 20.78
C SER A 42 3.18 0.06 21.46
N LEU A 43 4.14 -0.52 20.73
CA LEU A 43 5.46 -0.85 21.26
C LEU A 43 6.19 0.40 21.73
N ILE A 44 6.27 1.44 20.89
CA ILE A 44 6.85 2.74 21.26
C ILE A 44 6.15 3.32 22.48
N SER A 45 4.82 3.29 22.55
CA SER A 45 4.07 3.82 23.70
C SER A 45 4.33 3.06 24.99
N LYS A 46 4.61 1.75 24.92
CA LYS A 46 5.03 0.93 26.06
C LYS A 46 6.47 1.24 26.45
N THR A 47 7.38 1.31 25.48
CA THR A 47 8.78 1.66 25.70
C THR A 47 8.94 3.08 26.28
N VAL A 48 8.20 4.07 25.76
CA VAL A 48 8.19 5.45 26.24
C VAL A 48 7.61 5.55 27.66
N ARG A 49 6.58 4.76 28.01
CA ARG A 49 6.09 4.67 29.39
C ARG A 49 7.13 4.08 30.34
N ASN A 50 7.92 3.12 29.87
CA ASN A 50 9.06 2.55 30.60
C ASN A 50 10.32 3.43 30.53
N LEU A 51 10.31 4.52 29.75
CA LEU A 51 11.46 5.41 29.55
C LEU A 51 11.75 6.31 30.76
N LYS A 52 10.87 6.35 31.77
CA LYS A 52 11.19 6.94 33.08
C LYS A 52 12.38 6.24 33.77
N THR A 53 12.79 5.06 33.29
CA THR A 53 13.95 4.29 33.75
C THR A 53 14.97 4.00 32.63
N CYS A 54 15.02 4.76 31.54
CA CYS A 54 15.76 4.35 30.32
C CYS A 54 17.24 4.75 30.25
N SER A 55 18.02 3.84 29.66
CA SER A 55 19.42 4.02 29.32
C SER A 55 19.60 4.81 28.02
N MET A 56 20.77 5.43 27.81
CA MET A 56 21.11 6.17 26.59
C MET A 56 21.01 5.32 25.32
N ASP A 57 21.18 4.01 25.41
CA ASP A 57 21.09 3.11 24.26
C ASP A 57 19.65 2.87 23.81
N ASP A 58 18.69 2.88 24.73
CA ASP A 58 17.26 2.82 24.42
C ASP A 58 16.84 4.09 23.66
N LEU A 59 17.36 5.25 24.07
CA LEU A 59 17.11 6.51 23.37
C LEU A 59 17.67 6.51 21.94
N LYS A 60 18.87 5.95 21.73
CA LYS A 60 19.44 5.77 20.38
C LYS A 60 18.59 4.81 19.54
N ALA A 61 18.08 3.72 20.13
CA ALA A 61 17.21 2.78 19.44
C ALA A 61 15.89 3.44 18.99
N VAL A 62 15.26 4.20 19.88
CA VAL A 62 14.05 4.98 19.56
C VAL A 62 14.32 5.99 18.44
N ASN A 63 15.46 6.68 18.47
CA ASN A 63 15.81 7.64 17.42
C ASN A 63 15.97 6.95 16.05
N ARG A 64 16.60 5.77 16.00
CA ARG A 64 16.71 4.98 14.76
C ARG A 64 15.32 4.62 14.19
N GLU A 65 14.40 4.19 15.05
CA GLU A 65 13.05 3.83 14.61
C GLU A 65 12.22 5.04 14.19
N LEU A 66 12.44 6.20 14.81
CA LEU A 66 11.81 7.44 14.39
C LEU A 66 12.24 7.86 12.98
N LEU A 67 13.54 7.76 12.69
CA LEU A 67 14.10 8.03 11.36
C LEU A 67 13.59 7.04 10.32
N PHE A 68 13.52 5.76 10.68
CA PHE A 68 12.96 4.73 9.81
C PHE A 68 11.48 4.99 9.50
N LYS A 69 10.66 5.35 10.51
CA LYS A 69 9.25 5.75 10.33
C LYS A 69 9.11 6.92 9.35
N ARG A 70 9.98 7.94 9.44
CA ARG A 70 9.99 9.06 8.48
C ARG A 70 10.31 8.61 7.06
N LYS A 71 11.32 7.76 6.89
CA LYS A 71 11.70 7.20 5.58
C LYS A 71 10.55 6.38 4.97
N LEU A 72 9.87 5.57 5.78
CA LEU A 72 8.69 4.82 5.35
C LEU A 72 7.55 5.74 4.90
N ARG A 73 7.24 6.81 5.65
CA ARG A 73 6.21 7.78 5.24
C ARG A 73 6.54 8.44 3.90
N SER A 74 7.81 8.79 3.68
CA SER A 74 8.27 9.36 2.40
C SER A 74 8.06 8.37 1.25
N ASN A 75 8.46 7.12 1.42
CA ASN A 75 8.27 6.08 0.41
C ASN A 75 6.79 5.82 0.10
N VAL A 76 5.92 5.76 1.12
CA VAL A 76 4.48 5.62 0.93
C VAL A 76 3.91 6.80 0.12
N SER A 77 4.33 8.03 0.43
CA SER A 77 3.90 9.21 -0.33
C SER A 77 4.33 9.17 -1.79
N LYS A 78 5.56 8.70 -2.07
CA LYS A 78 6.07 8.51 -3.45
C LYS A 78 5.24 7.48 -4.22
N LEU A 79 5.04 6.30 -3.63
CA LEU A 79 4.22 5.24 -4.22
C LEU A 79 2.78 5.69 -4.48
N LYS A 80 2.20 6.48 -3.56
CA LYS A 80 0.85 7.06 -3.76
C LYS A 80 0.81 8.06 -4.92
N LYS A 81 1.89 8.82 -5.15
CA LYS A 81 2.01 9.74 -6.29
C LYS A 81 2.15 8.97 -7.61
N GLU A 82 2.97 7.92 -7.64
CA GLU A 82 3.15 7.06 -8.81
C GLU A 82 1.87 6.29 -9.17
N ALA A 83 1.12 5.82 -8.18
CA ALA A 83 -0.17 5.18 -8.38
C ALA A 83 -1.21 6.12 -9.03
N ARG A 84 -1.18 7.42 -8.67
CA ARG A 84 -2.02 8.44 -9.31
C ARG A 84 -1.58 8.76 -10.74
N HIS A 85 -0.27 8.81 -11.01
CA HIS A 85 0.24 9.02 -12.37
C HIS A 85 0.00 7.84 -13.31
N ARG A 86 -0.28 6.62 -12.80
CA ARG A 86 -0.80 5.51 -13.62
C ARG A 86 -2.30 5.58 -13.91
N GLN A 87 -3.00 6.59 -13.39
CA GLN A 87 -4.38 6.92 -13.76
C GLN A 87 -4.39 8.28 -14.50
N PRO A 88 -4.13 8.28 -15.80
CA PRO A 88 -5.00 9.07 -16.67
C PRO A 88 -5.37 8.32 -17.95
N LEU A 89 -6.68 8.31 -18.26
CA LEU A 89 -7.38 8.05 -19.55
C LEU A 89 -8.63 7.16 -19.35
N GLU A 90 -9.62 7.66 -18.61
CA GLU A 90 -11.04 7.23 -18.72
C GLU A 90 -11.93 8.47 -18.49
N GLU A 91 -11.57 9.61 -19.09
CA GLU A 91 -12.47 10.77 -19.12
C GLU A 91 -12.16 11.60 -20.38
N ASN A 92 -12.70 11.12 -21.51
CA ASN A 92 -13.11 11.90 -22.69
C ASN A 92 -13.56 10.91 -23.77
N ARG A 93 -14.76 10.34 -23.60
CA ARG A 93 -15.49 9.70 -24.70
C ARG A 93 -16.39 10.78 -25.33
N PRO A 94 -16.29 11.06 -26.64
CA PRO A 94 -17.21 11.99 -27.29
C PRO A 94 -18.61 11.36 -27.28
N LYS A 95 -19.62 12.16 -26.94
CA LYS A 95 -21.02 11.79 -27.17
C LYS A 95 -21.27 11.85 -28.69
N GLN A 96 -21.50 10.70 -29.30
CA GLN A 96 -22.34 10.51 -30.48
C GLN A 96 -23.59 9.81 -29.92
N ASP A 97 -24.84 10.23 -30.12
CA ASP A 97 -25.47 10.92 -31.24
C ASP A 97 -26.29 12.17 -30.81
#